data_AF-A0A954ZER0-F1
#
_entry.id   AF-A0A954ZER0-F1
#
_cell.length_a   1.000
_cell.length_b   1.000
_cell.length_c   1.000
_cell.angle_alpha   90.00
_cell.angle_beta   90.00
_cell.angle_gamma   90.00
#
_symmetry.space_group_name_H-M   'P 1'
#
loop_
_entity.id
_entity.type
_entity.pdbx_description
1 polymer ?
#
loop_
_entity_poly.entity_id
_entity_poly.type
_entity_poly.pdbx_seq_one_letter_code
_entity_poly.pdbx_strand_id
1 'polypeptide(L)'
;EAASACECERTTDANLAQSLHLINSADIQGKIAADNGYAAQLATNIDRSHPEKLRELYLTAFSREPTADEMQTLVEYLDRKSAENKGNLRPAYEDIVWTIINTKEFLFNH
;
A
#
# COMPACT_ATOMS: atom_id res chain seq x y z
N GLU A 1 -19.66 -35.57 8.86
CA GLU A 1 -20.46 -34.43 8.37
C GLU A 1 -19.52 -33.38 7.82
N ALA A 2 -19.52 -33.16 6.52
CA ALA A 2 -18.84 -32.03 5.89
C ALA A 2 -19.91 -30.96 5.68
N ALA A 3 -19.98 -29.99 6.58
CA ALA A 3 -20.70 -28.76 6.32
C ALA A 3 -19.95 -28.06 5.19
N SER A 4 -20.41 -28.27 3.95
CA SER A 4 -20.05 -27.41 2.83
C SER A 4 -20.43 -26.00 3.26
N ALA A 5 -19.42 -25.20 3.59
CA ALA A 5 -19.60 -23.79 3.84
C ALA A 5 -20.27 -23.23 2.59
N CYS A 6 -21.54 -22.85 2.74
CA CYS A 6 -22.32 -22.31 1.65
C CYS A 6 -21.67 -20.99 1.21
N GLU A 7 -21.16 -20.97 -0.01
CA GLU A 7 -20.49 -19.82 -0.63
C GLU A 7 -21.45 -18.64 -0.89
N CYS A 8 -22.77 -18.83 -0.66
CA CYS A 8 -23.82 -17.86 -0.95
C CYS A 8 -23.95 -16.69 0.05
N GLU A 9 -23.20 -16.68 1.17
CA GLU A 9 -23.25 -15.57 2.14
C GLU A 9 -22.06 -14.59 2.00
N ARG A 10 -21.13 -14.84 1.08
CA ARG A 10 -20.16 -13.81 0.66
C ARG A 10 -20.86 -12.88 -0.33
N THR A 11 -21.45 -11.81 0.18
CA THR A 11 -21.63 -10.61 -0.65
C THR A 11 -20.26 -10.11 -1.06
N THR A 12 -19.85 -10.42 -2.29
CA THR A 12 -18.65 -9.91 -2.97
C THR A 12 -18.82 -8.47 -3.45
N ASP A 13 -19.94 -7.82 -3.11
CA ASP A 13 -20.21 -6.47 -3.56
C ASP A 13 -19.26 -5.48 -2.89
N ALA A 14 -18.47 -4.84 -3.74
CA ALA A 14 -17.71 -3.65 -3.44
C ALA A 14 -18.62 -2.59 -2.79
N ASN A 15 -18.60 -2.49 -1.46
CA ASN A 15 -19.41 -1.53 -0.74
C ASN A 15 -18.65 -0.21 -0.57
N LEU A 16 -19.13 0.84 -1.25
CA LEU A 16 -18.58 2.20 -1.16
C LEU A 16 -18.44 2.69 0.29
N ALA A 17 -19.35 2.30 1.19
CA ALA A 17 -19.28 2.67 2.60
C ALA A 17 -18.08 2.03 3.32
N GLN A 18 -17.70 0.80 2.95
CA GLN A 18 -16.54 0.11 3.50
C GLN A 18 -15.23 0.71 2.98
N SER A 19 -15.15 1.06 1.69
CA SER A 19 -14.01 1.80 1.14
C SER A 19 -13.86 3.17 1.79
N LEU A 20 -14.95 3.89 2.01
CA LEU A 20 -14.92 5.19 2.70
C LEU A 20 -14.47 5.04 4.16
N HIS A 21 -14.90 3.99 4.85
CA HIS A 21 -14.43 3.69 6.20
C HIS A 21 -12.93 3.45 6.23
N LEU A 22 -12.39 2.68 5.27
CA LEU A 22 -10.96 2.41 5.17
C LEU A 22 -10.13 3.69 4.95
N ILE A 23 -10.54 4.53 4.01
CA ILE A 23 -9.89 5.82 3.68
C ILE A 23 -9.74 6.70 4.93
N ASN A 24 -10.78 6.72 5.77
CA ASN A 24 -10.87 7.58 6.96
C ASN A 24 -10.51 6.86 8.27
N SER A 25 -10.04 5.61 8.23
CA SER A 25 -9.78 4.83 9.43
C SER A 25 -8.51 5.30 10.13
N ALA A 26 -8.67 5.88 11.32
CA ALA A 26 -7.56 6.29 12.17
C ALA A 26 -6.70 5.09 12.62
N ASP A 27 -7.30 3.91 12.78
CA ASP A 27 -6.56 2.69 13.15
C ASP A 27 -5.61 2.26 12.03
N ILE A 28 -6.07 2.32 10.77
CA ILE A 28 -5.23 2.00 9.61
C ILE A 28 -4.14 3.05 9.43
N GLN A 29 -4.47 4.33 9.54
CA GLN A 29 -3.46 5.41 9.50
C GLN A 29 -2.42 5.22 10.61
N GLY A 30 -2.83 4.86 11.82
CA GLY A 30 -1.93 4.57 12.93
C GLY A 30 -1.02 3.36 12.68
N LYS A 31 -1.52 2.32 12.01
CA LYS A 31 -0.69 1.15 11.61
C LYS A 31 0.34 1.52 10.54
N ILE A 32 -0.02 2.35 9.58
CA ILE A 32 0.89 2.81 8.52
C ILE A 32 2.00 3.69 9.12
N ALA A 33 1.62 4.60 10.03
CA ALA A 33 2.53 5.54 10.68
C ALA A 33 3.32 4.95 11.85
N ALA A 34 3.13 3.68 12.21
CA ALA A 34 3.85 3.05 13.31
C ALA A 34 5.37 3.02 13.05
N ASP A 35 6.19 3.23 14.08
CA ASP A 35 7.66 3.24 13.95
C ASP A 35 8.24 1.90 13.49
N ASN A 36 7.55 0.80 13.77
CA ASN A 36 7.88 -0.55 13.29
C ASN A 36 7.04 -0.97 12.07
N GLY A 37 6.24 -0.06 11.52
CA GLY A 37 5.38 -0.30 10.36
C GLY A 37 6.17 -0.49 9.08
N TYR A 38 5.52 -1.08 8.07
CA TYR A 38 6.18 -1.40 6.80
C TYR A 38 6.74 -0.16 6.09
N ALA A 39 6.01 0.96 6.08
CA ALA A 39 6.48 2.22 5.51
C ALA A 39 7.76 2.74 6.20
N ALA A 40 7.84 2.64 7.53
CA ALA A 40 9.04 3.00 8.28
C ALA A 40 10.23 2.12 7.89
N GLN A 41 10.03 0.81 7.77
CA GLN A 41 11.08 -0.13 7.34
C GLN A 41 11.61 0.20 5.93
N LEU A 42 10.72 0.52 4.98
CA LEU A 42 11.10 0.93 3.62
C LEU A 42 11.92 2.23 3.62
N ALA A 43 11.55 3.18 4.48
CA ALA A 43 12.25 4.46 4.60
C ALA A 43 13.64 4.32 5.23
N THR A 44 13.81 3.45 6.24
CA THR A 44 15.09 3.29 6.96
C THR A 44 16.09 2.38 6.25
N ASN A 45 15.64 1.51 5.34
CA ASN A 45 16.52 0.57 4.65
C ASN A 45 17.33 1.28 3.56
N ILE A 46 18.46 1.88 3.89
CA ILE A 46 19.29 2.65 2.95
C ILE A 46 20.06 1.80 1.94
N ASP A 47 20.21 0.50 2.21
CA ASP A 47 21.02 -0.42 1.39
C ASP A 47 20.32 -0.81 0.08
N ARG A 48 19.00 -0.59 0.00
CA ARG A 48 18.17 -0.92 -1.17
C ARG A 48 17.71 0.32 -1.90
N SER A 49 17.68 0.23 -3.22
CA SER A 49 17.17 1.29 -4.10
C SER A 49 15.65 1.45 -3.99
N HIS A 50 15.12 2.62 -4.35
CA HIS A 50 13.66 2.85 -4.40
C HIS A 50 12.94 1.83 -5.29
N PRO A 51 13.41 1.51 -6.52
CA PRO A 51 12.76 0.51 -7.35
C PRO A 51 12.66 -0.88 -6.73
N GLU A 52 13.71 -1.34 -6.03
CA GLU A 52 13.70 -2.66 -5.38
C GLU A 52 12.69 -2.74 -4.24
N LYS A 53 12.54 -1.65 -3.49
CA LYS A 53 11.56 -1.53 -2.40
C LYS A 53 10.13 -1.48 -2.93
N LEU A 54 9.90 -0.70 -3.99
CA LEU A 54 8.60 -0.59 -4.63
C LEU A 54 8.16 -1.91 -5.27
N ARG A 55 9.10 -2.64 -5.88
CA ARG A 55 8.85 -3.97 -6.42
C ARG A 55 8.34 -4.94 -5.35
N GLU A 56 9.03 -5.00 -4.21
CA GLU A 56 8.61 -5.86 -3.09
C GLU A 56 7.23 -5.45 -2.55
N LEU A 57 6.96 -4.15 -2.44
CA LEU A 57 5.65 -3.64 -2.03
C LEU A 57 4.53 -4.08 -2.99
N TYR A 58 4.76 -4.01 -4.31
CA TYR A 58 3.80 -4.48 -5.32
C TYR A 58 3.58 -5.99 -5.26
N LEU A 59 4.66 -6.77 -5.11
CA LEU A 59 4.54 -8.22 -4.95
C LEU A 59 3.78 -8.59 -3.67
N THR A 60 4.00 -7.85 -2.58
CA THR A 60 3.31 -8.09 -1.30
C THR A 60 1.85 -7.70 -1.35
N ALA A 61 1.52 -6.59 -2.00
CA ALA A 61 0.16 -6.05 -2.02
C ALA A 61 -0.71 -6.64 -3.13
N PHE A 62 -0.15 -6.87 -4.32
CA PHE A 62 -0.90 -7.27 -5.52
C PHE A 62 -0.46 -8.61 -6.12
N SER A 63 0.59 -9.25 -5.59
CA SER A 63 1.15 -10.50 -6.16
C SER A 63 1.57 -10.37 -7.63
N ARG A 64 1.97 -9.18 -8.08
CA ARG A 64 2.49 -8.91 -9.43
C ARG A 64 3.62 -7.90 -9.41
N GLU A 65 4.34 -7.82 -10.52
CA GLU A 65 5.31 -6.76 -10.77
C GLU A 65 4.59 -5.42 -11.05
N PRO A 66 5.16 -4.28 -10.64
CA PRO A 66 4.71 -2.96 -11.09
C PRO A 66 4.96 -2.82 -12.60
N THR A 67 4.08 -2.09 -13.28
CA THR A 67 4.34 -1.68 -14.67
C THR A 67 5.44 -0.61 -14.72
N ALA A 68 5.98 -0.36 -15.92
CA ALA A 68 7.00 0.67 -16.11
C ALA A 68 6.49 2.06 -15.70
N ASP A 69 5.25 2.40 -16.06
CA ASP A 69 4.62 3.69 -15.74
C ASP A 69 4.37 3.84 -14.22
N GLU A 70 3.90 2.77 -13.55
CA GLU A 70 3.71 2.75 -12.11
C GLU A 70 5.03 2.95 -11.37
N MET A 71 6.08 2.22 -11.77
CA MET A 71 7.41 2.33 -11.19
C MET A 71 7.97 3.75 -11.37
N GLN A 72 7.89 4.29 -12.59
CA GLN A 72 8.37 5.63 -12.88
C GLN A 72 7.67 6.68 -12.01
N THR A 73 6.33 6.64 -11.97
CA THR A 73 5.52 7.59 -11.20
C THR A 73 5.90 7.59 -9.71
N LEU A 74 6.11 6.41 -9.12
CA LEU A 74 6.43 6.28 -7.70
C LEU A 74 7.86 6.70 -7.38
N VAL A 75 8.83 6.42 -8.27
CA VAL A 75 10.21 6.89 -8.10
C VAL A 75 10.27 8.41 -8.20
N GLU A 76 9.62 9.01 -9.21
CA GLU A 76 9.55 10.47 -9.36
C GLU A 76 8.87 11.13 -8.14
N TYR A 77 7.84 10.48 -7.58
CA TYR A 77 7.21 10.92 -6.34
C TYR A 77 8.18 10.93 -5.17
N LEU A 78 8.94 9.83 -4.97
CA LEU A 78 9.93 9.71 -3.90
C LEU A 78 11.06 10.72 -4.06
N ASP A 79 11.58 10.92 -5.26
CA ASP A 79 12.66 11.89 -5.53
C ASP A 79 12.21 13.32 -5.22
N ARG A 80 11.02 13.69 -5.66
CA ARG A 80 10.42 15.00 -5.34
C ARG A 80 10.25 15.16 -3.83
N LYS A 81 9.74 14.14 -3.13
CA LYS A 81 9.56 14.19 -1.67
C LYS A 81 10.88 14.20 -0.91
N SER A 82 11.91 13.56 -1.43
CA SER A 82 13.28 13.63 -0.90
C SER A 82 13.78 15.07 -0.92
N ALA A 83 13.60 15.77 -2.04
CA ALA A 83 13.98 17.17 -2.18
C ALA A 83 13.17 18.11 -1.26
N GLU A 84 11.86 17.91 -1.17
CA GLU A 84 10.96 18.71 -0.31
C GLU A 84 11.25 18.52 1.19
N ASN A 85 11.54 17.29 1.61
CA ASN A 85 11.65 16.91 3.02
C ASN A 85 13.08 16.68 3.51
N LYS A 86 14.09 17.24 2.84
CA LYS A 86 15.52 17.13 3.21
C LYS A 86 15.98 15.68 3.40
N GLY A 87 15.52 14.77 2.53
CA GLY A 87 15.83 13.35 2.58
C GLY A 87 14.98 12.53 3.55
N ASN A 88 14.05 13.12 4.30
CA ASN A 88 13.09 12.35 5.09
C ASN A 88 12.00 11.75 4.20
N LEU A 89 12.16 10.48 3.85
CA LEU A 89 11.26 9.75 2.96
C LEU A 89 10.14 9.00 3.67
N ARG A 90 10.12 8.97 5.01
CA ARG A 90 9.09 8.24 5.76
C ARG A 90 7.67 8.67 5.38
N PRO A 91 7.32 9.98 5.35
CA PRO A 91 5.97 10.39 4.95
C PRO A 91 5.62 9.97 3.52
N ALA A 92 6.60 9.97 2.61
CA ALA A 92 6.37 9.57 1.24
C ALA A 92 6.05 8.07 1.12
N TYR A 93 6.74 7.21 1.89
CA TYR A 93 6.42 5.79 1.94
C TYR A 93 5.09 5.50 2.63
N GLU A 94 4.73 6.27 3.66
CA GLU A 94 3.41 6.19 4.31
C GLU A 94 2.29 6.51 3.31
N ASP A 95 2.46 7.57 2.51
CA ASP A 95 1.51 7.94 1.44
C ASP A 95 1.37 6.85 0.37
N ILE A 96 2.47 6.22 -0.05
CA ILE A 96 2.44 5.15 -1.06
C ILE A 96 1.70 3.94 -0.51
N VAL A 97 2.00 3.51 0.71
CA VAL A 97 1.31 2.37 1.35
C VAL A 97 -0.18 2.67 1.51
N TRP A 98 -0.53 3.88 1.97
CA TRP A 98 -1.93 4.31 2.07
C TRP A 98 -2.63 4.32 0.71
N THR A 99 -1.95 4.78 -0.35
CA THR A 99 -2.49 4.80 -1.70
C THR A 99 -2.78 3.39 -2.19
N ILE A 100 -1.82 2.47 -2.04
CA ILE A 100 -1.94 1.08 -2.49
C ILE A 100 -3.14 0.38 -1.85
N ILE A 101 -3.29 0.46 -0.53
CA ILE A 101 -4.40 -0.22 0.18
C ILE A 101 -5.78 0.38 -0.13
N ASN A 102 -5.82 1.61 -0.65
CA ASN A 102 -7.07 2.27 -1.05
C ASN A 102 -7.32 2.17 -2.57
N THR A 103 -6.44 1.49 -3.33
CA THR A 103 -6.71 1.23 -4.74
C THR A 103 -7.86 0.25 -4.92
N LYS A 104 -8.58 0.37 -6.05
CA LYS A 104 -9.58 -0.63 -6.45
C LYS A 104 -8.98 -2.03 -6.61
N GLU A 105 -7.74 -2.10 -7.07
CA GLU A 105 -7.03 -3.36 -7.23
C GLU A 105 -6.87 -4.07 -5.88
N PHE A 106 -6.40 -3.37 -4.85
CA PHE A 106 -6.25 -3.97 -3.52
C PHE A 106 -7.60 -4.35 -2.90
N LEU A 107 -8.59 -3.49 -3.05
CA LEU A 107 -9.89 -3.66 -2.41
C LEU A 107 -10.75 -4.76 -3.03
N PHE A 108 -10.61 -5.01 -4.33
CA PHE A 108 -11.60 -5.80 -5.07
C PHE A 108 -11.02 -6.87 -5.99
N ASN A 109 -9.69 -6.94 -6.16
CA ASN A 109 -9.06 -7.85 -7.10
C ASN A 109 -8.34 -9.01 -6.39
N HIS A 110 -9.03 -9.64 -5.43
CA HIS A 110 -8.63 -10.85 -4.70
C HIS A 110 -9.83 -11.71 -4.30
#